data_AF-A0A953M804-F1
#
_entry.id   AF-A0A953M804-F1
#
_cell.length_a   1.000
_cell.length_b   1.000
_cell.length_c   1.000
_cell.angle_alpha   90.00
_cell.angle_beta   90.00
_cell.angle_gamma   90.00
#
_symmetry.space_group_name_H-M   'P 1'
#
loop_
_entity.id
_entity.type
_entity.pdbx_description
1 polymer ?
#
loop_
_entity_poly.entity_id
_entity_poly.type
_entity_poly.pdbx_seq_one_letter_code
_entity_poly.pdbx_strand_id
1 'polypeptide(L)'
;REERDEILEGLHNHDVGASDYFPCIHLFPFIRERLGTEQGMFPIAESISTRTIALPFHGLLTGREIDLVAQTLELLLDRNRFSRR
;
A
#
# COMPACT_ATOMS: atom_id res chain seq x y z
N ARG A 1 -3.21 2.98 8.35
CA ARG A 1 -3.36 1.58 7.91
C ARG A 1 -4.71 1.38 7.23
N GLU A 2 -5.81 1.67 7.92
CA GLU A 2 -7.18 1.62 7.36
C GLU A 2 -7.31 2.34 6.02
N GLU A 3 -6.83 3.59 5.92
CA GLU A 3 -6.82 4.35 4.65
C GLU A 3 -6.18 3.62 3.47
N ARG A 4 -5.01 3.05 3.72
CA ARG A 4 -4.22 2.37 2.70
C ARG A 4 -4.96 1.12 2.27
N ASP A 5 -5.49 0.38 3.23
CA ASP A 5 -6.24 -0.86 2.99
C ASP A 5 -7.53 -0.58 2.20
N GLU A 6 -8.25 0.51 2.50
CA GLU A 6 -9.42 0.96 1.73
C GLU A 6 -9.07 1.35 0.28
N ILE A 7 -7.95 2.04 0.08
CA ILE A 7 -7.47 2.38 -1.27
C ILE A 7 -7.09 1.10 -2.04
N LEU A 8 -6.41 0.15 -1.40
CA LEU A 8 -6.06 -1.13 -2.02
C LEU A 8 -7.30 -1.91 -2.45
N GLU A 9 -8.29 -2.02 -1.56
CA GLU A 9 -9.57 -2.66 -1.88
C GLU A 9 -10.29 -1.92 -3.03
N GLY A 10 -10.26 -0.59 -3.01
CA GLY A 10 -10.77 0.24 -4.11
C GLY A 10 -10.10 -0.04 -5.44
N LEU A 11 -8.77 -0.17 -5.46
CA LEU A 11 -7.99 -0.51 -6.67
C LEU A 11 -8.36 -1.92 -7.17
N HIS A 12 -8.47 -2.90 -6.27
CA HIS A 12 -8.88 -4.26 -6.62
C HIS A 12 -10.30 -4.31 -7.20
N ASN A 13 -11.22 -3.53 -6.66
CA ASN A 13 -12.60 -3.43 -7.17
C ASN A 13 -12.69 -2.79 -8.57
N HIS A 14 -11.61 -2.16 -9.05
CA HIS A 14 -11.48 -1.61 -10.41
C HIS A 14 -10.48 -2.42 -11.25
N ASP A 15 -10.24 -3.69 -10.88
CA ASP A 15 -9.34 -4.62 -11.57
C ASP A 15 -7.87 -4.15 -11.66
N VAL A 16 -7.44 -3.27 -10.76
CA VAL A 16 -6.05 -2.83 -10.65
C VAL A 16 -5.32 -3.68 -9.62
N GLY A 17 -4.40 -4.53 -10.08
CA GLY A 17 -3.59 -5.43 -9.24
C GLY A 17 -2.54 -4.72 -8.38
N ALA A 18 -2.95 -4.02 -7.33
CA ALA A 18 -2.07 -3.35 -6.36
C ALA A 18 -1.78 -4.21 -5.12
N SER A 19 -0.74 -3.89 -4.35
CA SER A 19 -0.34 -4.66 -3.16
C SER A 19 0.27 -3.79 -2.06
N ASP A 20 0.35 -4.33 -0.84
CA ASP A 20 0.84 -3.67 0.37
C ASP A 20 2.35 -3.87 0.63
N TYR A 21 3.14 -4.01 -0.43
CA TYR A 21 4.57 -4.29 -0.30
C TYR A 21 5.35 -3.18 0.43
N PHE A 22 6.17 -3.47 1.44
CA PHE A 22 6.28 -4.71 2.23
C PHE A 22 5.92 -4.42 3.69
N PRO A 23 5.28 -5.37 4.40
CA PRO A 23 5.20 -5.33 5.85
C PRO A 23 6.59 -5.20 6.48
N CYS A 24 6.70 -4.50 7.61
CA CYS A 24 7.99 -4.26 8.25
C CYS A 24 8.56 -5.55 8.85
N ILE A 25 9.67 -6.04 8.26
CA ILE A 25 10.19 -7.40 8.51
C ILE A 25 10.59 -7.66 9.96
N HIS A 26 11.06 -6.65 10.70
CA HIS A 26 11.44 -6.81 12.12
C HIS A 26 10.24 -7.08 13.02
N LEU A 27 9.01 -6.89 12.54
CA LEU A 27 7.80 -7.21 13.30
C LEU A 27 7.30 -8.64 13.04
N PHE A 28 7.92 -9.38 12.11
CA PHE A 28 7.51 -10.76 11.84
C PHE A 28 7.83 -11.66 13.03
N PRO A 29 6.92 -12.58 13.43
CA PRO A 29 7.09 -13.38 14.65
C PRO A 29 8.45 -14.07 14.76
N PHE A 30 8.91 -14.69 13.67
CA PHE A 30 10.21 -15.35 13.62
C PHE A 30 11.40 -14.40 13.85
N ILE A 31 11.34 -13.18 13.29
CA ILE A 31 12.40 -12.17 13.46
C ILE A 31 12.37 -11.60 14.87
N ARG A 32 11.18 -11.31 15.40
CA ARG A 32 11.00 -10.83 16.78
C ARG A 32 11.53 -11.82 17.80
N GLU A 33 11.18 -13.09 17.66
CA GLU A 33 11.63 -14.15 18.56
C GLU A 33 13.16 -14.34 18.51
N ARG A 34 13.76 -14.33 17.33
CA ARG A 34 15.20 -14.56 17.17
C ARG A 34 16.08 -13.36 17.52
N LEU A 35 15.64 -12.15 17.23
CA LEU A 35 16.45 -10.94 17.33
C LEU A 35 16.01 -9.99 18.45
N GLY A 36 14.93 -10.33 19.17
CA GLY A 36 14.39 -9.48 20.24
C GLY A 36 13.82 -8.16 19.74
N THR A 37 13.37 -8.12 18.49
CA THR A 37 12.86 -6.88 17.88
C THR A 37 11.42 -6.57 18.31
N GLU A 38 11.12 -5.29 18.40
CA GLU A 38 9.81 -4.77 18.78
C GLU A 38 9.42 -3.51 18.00
N GLN A 39 8.16 -3.11 18.16
CA GLN A 39 7.63 -1.89 17.56
C GLN A 39 8.34 -0.66 18.12
N GLY A 40 8.63 0.31 17.27
CA GLY A 40 9.35 1.54 17.61
C GLY A 40 10.87 1.45 17.44
N MET A 41 11.44 0.27 17.23
CA MET A 41 12.88 0.13 16.96
C MET A 41 13.30 0.70 15.60
N PHE A 42 12.41 0.64 14.60
CA PHE A 42 12.66 1.17 13.25
C PHE A 42 11.49 2.03 12.79
N PRO A 43 11.26 3.20 13.42
CA PRO A 43 10.02 3.97 13.26
C PRO A 43 9.79 4.46 11.83
N ILE A 44 10.87 4.72 11.08
CA ILE A 44 10.78 5.12 9.67
C ILE A 44 10.30 3.95 8.81
N ALA A 45 10.88 2.75 9.00
CA ALA A 45 10.49 1.57 8.25
C ALA A 45 9.03 1.17 8.56
N GLU A 46 8.62 1.25 9.83
CA GLU A 46 7.25 1.02 10.28
C GLU A 46 6.28 2.01 9.61
N SER A 47 6.60 3.31 9.68
CA SER A 47 5.80 4.36 9.06
C SER A 47 5.63 4.11 7.55
N ILE A 48 6.71 3.81 6.83
CA ILE A 48 6.66 3.54 5.38
C ILE A 48 5.81 2.30 5.08
N SER A 49 6.02 1.18 5.78
CA SER A 49 5.29 -0.07 5.53
C SER A 49 3.76 0.07 5.64
N THR A 50 3.28 0.99 6.48
CA THR A 50 1.84 1.19 6.71
C THR A 50 1.14 2.11 5.71
N ARG A 51 1.90 2.78 4.83
CA ARG A 51 1.38 3.76 3.86
C ARG A 51 1.77 3.50 2.41
N THR A 52 2.64 2.52 2.17
CA THR A 52 3.11 2.21 0.81
C THR A 52 2.07 1.36 0.08
N ILE A 53 1.93 1.63 -1.21
CA ILE A 53 1.08 0.91 -2.17
C ILE A 53 1.97 0.60 -3.37
N ALA A 54 2.10 -0.68 -3.73
CA ALA A 54 2.73 -1.11 -4.95
C ALA A 54 1.68 -1.17 -6.06
N LEU A 55 1.87 -0.38 -7.10
CA LEU A 55 1.03 -0.37 -8.31
C LEU A 55 1.58 -1.35 -9.36
N PRO A 56 0.78 -1.76 -10.35
CA PRO A 56 1.27 -2.51 -11.50
C PRO A 56 2.44 -1.79 -12.17
N PHE A 57 3.58 -2.47 -12.27
CA PHE A 57 4.78 -1.94 -12.89
C PHE A 57 5.53 -3.04 -13.65
N HIS A 58 5.18 -3.22 -14.93
CA HIS A 58 5.83 -4.17 -15.83
C HIS A 58 5.73 -3.70 -17.29
N GLY A 59 6.65 -4.19 -18.14
CA GLY A 59 6.80 -3.72 -19.54
C GLY A 59 5.69 -4.12 -20.51
N LEU A 60 4.66 -4.82 -20.05
CA LEU A 60 3.49 -5.21 -20.87
C LEU A 60 2.31 -4.25 -20.70
N LEU A 61 2.39 -3.29 -19.78
CA LEU A 61 1.33 -2.29 -19.61
C LEU A 61 1.24 -1.40 -20.85
N THR A 62 0.04 -1.28 -21.39
CA THR A 62 -0.30 -0.30 -22.42
C THR A 62 -0.48 1.08 -21.79
N GLY A 63 -0.33 2.14 -22.60
CA GLY A 63 -0.58 3.51 -22.11
C GLY A 63 -1.98 3.70 -21.51
N ARG A 64 -2.99 3.02 -22.08
CA ARG A 64 -4.37 3.05 -21.56
C ARG A 64 -4.49 2.39 -20.19
N GLU A 65 -3.78 1.29 -19.93
CA GLU A 65 -3.77 0.66 -18.62
C GLU A 65 -3.05 1.53 -17.59
N ILE A 66 -1.96 2.21 -17.98
CA ILE A 66 -1.28 3.18 -17.12
C ILE A 66 -2.23 4.32 -16.74
N ASP A 67 -2.95 4.88 -17.71
CA ASP A 67 -3.93 5.93 -17.48
C ASP A 67 -5.05 5.46 -16.53
N LEU A 68 -5.55 4.23 -16.73
CA LEU A 68 -6.57 3.63 -15.87
C LEU A 68 -6.08 3.51 -14.42
N VAL A 69 -4.86 3.00 -14.21
CA VAL A 69 -4.26 2.88 -12.88
C VAL A 69 -4.13 4.25 -12.21
N ALA A 70 -3.61 5.25 -12.93
CA ALA A 70 -3.39 6.59 -12.39
C ALA A 70 -4.71 7.28 -12.01
N GLN A 71 -5.71 7.23 -12.90
CA GLN A 71 -7.02 7.85 -12.68
C GLN A 71 -7.79 7.17 -11.54
N THR A 72 -7.73 5.84 -11.46
CA THR A 72 -8.38 5.09 -10.38
C THR A 72 -7.76 5.46 -9.02
N LEU A 73 -6.43 5.54 -8.95
CA LEU A 73 -5.74 5.96 -7.74
C LEU A 73 -6.13 7.39 -7.32
N GLU A 74 -6.14 8.33 -8.26
CA GLU A 74 -6.53 9.72 -8.00
C GLU A 74 -7.95 9.81 -7.44
N LEU A 75 -8.92 9.11 -8.05
CA LEU A 75 -10.30 9.04 -7.59
C LEU A 75 -10.41 8.51 -6.16
N LEU A 76 -9.68 7.45 -5.83
CA LEU A 76 -9.72 6.82 -4.49
C LEU A 76 -9.10 7.73 -3.42
N LEU A 77 -8.00 8.40 -3.75
CA LEU A 77 -7.37 9.39 -2.87
C LEU A 77 -8.31 10.55 -2.57
N ASP A 78 -8.97 11.10 -3.59
CA ASP A 78 -9.92 12.19 -3.39
C ASP A 78 -11.15 11.76 -2.59
N ARG A 79 -11.72 10.59 -2.89
CA ARG A 79 -12.84 10.03 -2.10
C ARG A 79 -12.48 9.90 -0.63
N ASN A 80 -11.29 9.40 -0.30
CA ASN A 80 -10.86 9.25 1.09
C ASN A 80 -10.69 10.61 1.78
N ARG A 81 -10.18 11.62 1.06
CA ARG A 81 -10.07 13.01 1.57
C ARG A 81 -11.43 13.63 1.87
N PHE A 82 -12.46 13.37 1.06
CA PHE A 82 -13.81 13.90 1.28
C PHE A 82 -14.53 13.21 2.44
N SER A 83 -14.36 11.90 2.62
CA SER A 83 -14.98 11.15 3.73
C SER A 83 -14.44 11.53 5.11
N ARG A 84 -13.35 12.32 5.17
CA ARG A 84 -12.68 12.77 6.39
C ARG A 84 -12.97 14.23 6.77
N ARG A 85 -13.72 14.96 5.94
CA ARG A 85 -14.20 16.31 6.26
C ARG A 85 -15.60 16.24 6.85
#